data_AF-A0A2V4HZE5-F1
#
_entry.id   AF-A0A2V4HZE5-F1
#
_cell.length_a   1.000
_cell.length_b   1.000
_cell.length_c   1.000
_cell.angle_alpha   90.00
_cell.angle_beta   90.00
_cell.angle_gamma   90.00
#
_symmetry.space_group_name_H-M   'P 1'
#
loop_
_entity.id
_entity.type
_entity.pdbx_description
1 polymer ?
#
loop_
_entity_poly.entity_id
_entity_poly.type
_entity_poly.pdbx_seq_one_letter_code
_entity_poly.pdbx_strand_id
1 'polypeptide(L)'
;MDGWQLAEFAGLKQAAREQVTQDAWQKNGTLAVRLKVDEIDERAILAHEAWHQDHYDFGWDRVLKWKTRPANARALDIALWHDDQLAGMCWASPQASKEKIMVLYLQRNPDSTLPTRGYVAPLYLSGVRYYALMLGLQWVVIRDPLPQARAAYELDGFRQVKGIGLAYDLARGYASHTLEGFPNGQ
;
A
#
# COMPACT_ATOMS: atom_id res chain seq x y z
N MET A 1 0.32 -0.22 -25.56
CA MET A 1 1.10 -0.92 -24.55
C MET A 1 1.27 -2.33 -25.05
N ASP A 2 2.50 -2.75 -25.28
CA ASP A 2 2.78 -4.10 -25.78
C ASP A 2 2.81 -5.11 -24.61
N GLY A 3 2.89 -6.40 -24.96
CA GLY A 3 2.91 -7.47 -23.96
C GLY A 3 4.13 -7.46 -23.05
N TRP A 4 5.24 -6.86 -23.50
CA TRP A 4 6.48 -6.79 -22.72
C TRP A 4 6.36 -5.77 -21.59
N GLN A 5 5.80 -4.59 -21.87
CA GLN A 5 5.50 -3.58 -20.86
C GLN A 5 4.50 -4.09 -19.80
N LEU A 6 3.51 -4.89 -20.20
CA LEU A 6 2.57 -5.50 -19.26
C LEU A 6 3.24 -6.52 -18.34
N ALA A 7 4.14 -7.35 -18.89
CA ALA A 7 4.92 -8.31 -18.11
C ALA A 7 5.89 -7.61 -17.14
N GLU A 8 6.54 -6.53 -17.58
CA GLU A 8 7.38 -5.69 -16.73
C GLU A 8 6.59 -5.16 -15.53
N PHE A 9 5.43 -4.51 -15.77
CA PHE A 9 4.60 -4.01 -14.67
C PHE A 9 4.10 -5.13 -13.75
N ALA A 10 3.80 -6.32 -14.27
CA ALA A 10 3.44 -7.47 -13.44
C ALA A 10 4.59 -7.87 -12.51
N GLY A 11 5.83 -7.93 -13.02
CA GLY A 11 7.03 -8.20 -12.23
C GLY A 11 7.28 -7.15 -11.14
N LEU A 12 7.14 -5.86 -11.47
CA LEU A 12 7.28 -4.78 -10.50
C LEU A 12 6.21 -4.84 -9.40
N LYS A 13 4.95 -5.19 -9.74
CA LYS A 13 3.89 -5.36 -8.74
C LYS A 13 4.17 -6.54 -7.82
N GLN A 14 4.67 -7.65 -8.38
CA GLN A 14 5.05 -8.82 -7.59
C GLN A 14 6.17 -8.48 -6.61
N ALA A 15 7.24 -7.83 -7.06
CA ALA A 15 8.33 -7.38 -6.21
C ALA A 15 7.85 -6.43 -5.08
N ALA A 16 6.89 -5.55 -5.37
CA ALA A 16 6.31 -4.69 -4.35
C ALA A 16 5.55 -5.47 -3.26
N ARG A 17 4.82 -6.54 -3.62
CA ARG A 17 4.12 -7.40 -2.64
C ARG A 17 5.09 -8.25 -1.82
N GLU A 18 6.17 -8.72 -2.44
CA GLU A 18 7.25 -9.40 -1.74
C GLU A 18 7.93 -8.48 -0.72
N GLN A 19 8.14 -7.21 -1.05
CA GLN A 19 8.67 -6.22 -0.11
C GLN A 19 7.75 -6.06 1.12
N VAL A 20 6.43 -6.06 0.94
CA VAL A 20 5.48 -6.02 2.08
C VAL A 20 5.70 -7.21 3.02
N THR A 21 5.93 -8.40 2.45
CA THR A 21 6.21 -9.61 3.24
C THR A 21 7.52 -9.47 4.00
N GLN A 22 8.59 -8.98 3.35
CA GLN A 22 9.89 -8.77 3.99
C GLN A 22 9.81 -7.74 5.14
N ASP A 23 9.09 -6.64 4.93
CA ASP A 23 8.87 -5.63 5.97
C ASP A 23 8.08 -6.17 7.16
N ALA A 24 7.11 -7.06 6.90
CA ALA A 24 6.40 -7.74 7.97
C ALA A 24 7.34 -8.63 8.80
N TRP A 25 8.23 -9.38 8.16
CA TRP A 25 9.24 -10.20 8.85
C TRP A 25 10.17 -9.36 9.72
N GLN A 26 10.61 -8.21 9.23
CA GLN A 26 11.48 -7.29 9.97
C GLN A 26 10.77 -6.65 11.18
N LYS A 27 9.50 -6.29 11.03
CA LYS A 27 8.73 -5.60 12.08
C LYS A 27 8.18 -6.56 13.14
N ASN A 28 7.68 -7.72 12.71
CA ASN A 28 7.05 -8.70 13.59
C ASN A 28 7.03 -10.10 12.93
N GLY A 29 8.09 -10.89 13.17
CA GLY A 29 8.21 -12.24 12.60
C GLY A 29 7.05 -13.19 12.99
N THR A 30 6.48 -13.04 14.18
CA THR A 30 5.33 -13.85 14.62
C THR A 30 4.06 -13.52 13.83
N LEU A 31 3.84 -12.24 13.50
CA LEU A 31 2.75 -11.85 12.60
C LEU A 31 3.03 -12.34 11.16
N ALA A 32 4.26 -12.18 10.70
CA ALA A 32 4.68 -12.46 9.33
C ALA A 32 4.50 -13.93 8.93
N VAL A 33 4.70 -14.87 9.87
CA VAL A 33 4.59 -16.32 9.58
C VAL A 33 3.20 -16.74 9.06
N ARG A 34 2.15 -15.99 9.41
CA ARG A 34 0.75 -16.25 9.02
C ARG A 34 0.22 -15.25 7.99
N LEU A 35 1.07 -14.30 7.59
CA LEU A 35 0.73 -13.25 6.67
C LEU A 35 0.87 -13.74 5.22
N LYS A 36 -0.13 -13.47 4.38
CA LYS A 36 -0.02 -13.63 2.92
C LYS A 36 -0.33 -12.30 2.25
N VAL A 37 0.44 -11.97 1.22
CA VAL A 37 0.30 -10.73 0.45
C VAL A 37 0.00 -11.11 -0.99
N ASP A 38 -1.22 -10.84 -1.43
CA ASP A 38 -1.71 -11.22 -2.76
C ASP A 38 -2.22 -10.01 -3.53
N GLU A 39 -2.66 -10.23 -4.76
CA GLU A 39 -3.42 -9.24 -5.50
C GLU A 39 -4.89 -9.20 -5.04
N ILE A 40 -5.62 -8.14 -5.40
CA ILE A 40 -7.06 -8.08 -5.16
C ILE A 40 -7.73 -8.89 -6.27
N ASP A 41 -8.32 -10.02 -5.87
CA ASP A 41 -9.07 -10.96 -6.69
C ASP A 41 -10.52 -11.11 -6.19
N GLU A 42 -11.31 -12.00 -6.80
CA GLU A 42 -12.69 -12.26 -6.39
C GLU A 42 -12.78 -12.77 -4.95
N ARG A 43 -11.79 -13.56 -4.49
CA ARG A 43 -11.74 -14.05 -3.11
C ARG A 43 -11.58 -12.89 -2.13
N ALA A 44 -10.73 -11.91 -2.43
CA ALA A 44 -10.57 -10.70 -1.61
C ALA A 44 -11.87 -9.88 -1.55
N ILE A 45 -12.57 -9.71 -2.68
CA ILE A 45 -13.86 -9.00 -2.71
C ILE A 45 -14.91 -9.72 -1.86
N LEU A 46 -15.07 -11.04 -2.04
CA LEU A 46 -16.02 -11.84 -1.25
C LEU A 46 -15.70 -11.80 0.25
N ALA A 47 -14.42 -11.88 0.62
CA ALA A 47 -14.02 -11.77 2.02
C ALA A 47 -14.26 -10.38 2.62
N HIS A 48 -14.17 -9.32 1.80
CA HIS A 48 -14.51 -7.96 2.20
C HIS A 48 -16.03 -7.78 2.41
N GLU A 49 -16.89 -8.43 1.62
CA GLU A 49 -18.35 -8.36 1.80
C GLU A 49 -18.81 -8.88 3.17
N ALA A 50 -18.01 -9.75 3.80
CA ALA A 50 -18.25 -10.24 5.15
C ALA A 50 -17.81 -9.25 6.25
N TRP A 51 -17.12 -8.16 5.91
CA TRP A 51 -16.79 -7.13 6.90
C TRP A 51 -18.07 -6.45 7.37
N HIS A 52 -18.26 -6.36 8.69
CA HIS A 52 -19.38 -5.59 9.25
C HIS A 52 -19.39 -4.18 8.67
N GLN A 53 -20.59 -3.63 8.45
CA GLN A 53 -20.80 -2.33 7.82
C GLN A 53 -19.87 -1.26 8.40
N ASP A 54 -18.76 -1.04 7.70
CA ASP A 54 -17.94 0.13 7.89
C ASP A 54 -18.70 1.32 7.32
N HIS A 55 -18.56 2.50 7.92
CA HIS A 55 -19.35 3.67 7.52
C HIS A 55 -19.04 4.19 6.11
N TYR A 56 -18.02 3.64 5.44
CA TYR A 56 -17.51 4.10 4.16
C TYR A 56 -17.46 2.96 3.15
N ASP A 57 -18.31 3.05 2.12
CA ASP A 57 -18.25 2.18 0.96
C ASP A 57 -17.18 2.70 -0.02
N PHE A 58 -16.06 1.96 -0.11
CA PHE A 58 -14.99 2.22 -1.06
C PHE A 58 -15.29 1.69 -2.48
N GLY A 59 -16.32 0.86 -2.66
CA GLY A 59 -16.66 0.25 -3.95
C GLY A 59 -15.57 -0.68 -4.47
N TRP A 60 -15.05 -1.57 -3.60
CA TRP A 60 -13.94 -2.48 -3.93
C TRP A 60 -14.25 -3.42 -5.11
N ASP A 61 -15.53 -3.77 -5.33
CA ASP A 61 -15.99 -4.56 -6.48
C ASP A 61 -15.55 -3.95 -7.82
N ARG A 62 -15.45 -2.62 -7.89
CA ARG A 62 -15.05 -1.90 -9.10
C ARG A 62 -13.57 -2.06 -9.43
N VAL A 63 -12.73 -2.38 -8.44
CA VAL A 63 -11.28 -2.54 -8.62
C VAL A 63 -10.97 -3.68 -9.59
N LEU A 64 -11.72 -4.79 -9.54
CA LEU A 64 -11.56 -5.91 -10.48
C LEU A 64 -11.77 -5.46 -11.94
N LYS A 65 -12.74 -4.58 -12.18
CA LYS A 65 -13.00 -3.99 -13.51
C LYS A 65 -11.99 -2.91 -13.88
N TRP A 66 -11.39 -2.23 -12.91
CA TRP A 66 -10.42 -1.17 -13.17
C TRP A 66 -9.04 -1.73 -13.46
N LYS A 67 -8.58 -2.76 -12.75
CA LYS A 67 -7.24 -3.33 -12.91
C LYS A 67 -6.99 -3.96 -14.28
N THR A 68 -8.04 -4.37 -14.98
CA THR A 68 -7.96 -4.92 -16.34
C THR A 68 -7.87 -3.84 -17.42
N ARG A 69 -8.16 -2.57 -17.10
CA ARG A 69 -8.10 -1.48 -18.08
C ARG A 69 -6.65 -1.11 -18.38
N PRO A 70 -6.26 -0.92 -19.65
CA PRO A 70 -4.90 -0.51 -20.00
C PRO A 70 -4.44 0.79 -19.32
N ALA A 71 -5.36 1.72 -19.07
CA ALA A 71 -5.08 2.96 -18.35
C ALA A 71 -4.59 2.74 -16.90
N ASN A 72 -4.87 1.59 -16.31
CA ASN A 72 -4.47 1.20 -14.96
C ASN A 72 -3.40 0.09 -14.95
N ALA A 73 -2.72 -0.18 -16.07
CA ALA A 73 -1.68 -1.21 -16.12
C ALA A 73 -0.57 -0.97 -15.08
N ARG A 74 -0.28 0.31 -14.78
CA ARG A 74 0.69 0.76 -13.76
C ARG A 74 0.11 0.87 -12.35
N ALA A 75 -1.13 0.47 -12.12
CA ALA A 75 -1.73 0.48 -10.80
C ALA A 75 -1.29 -0.75 -10.00
N LEU A 76 -1.08 -0.55 -8.69
CA LEU A 76 -0.75 -1.58 -7.73
C LEU A 76 -1.98 -1.87 -6.87
N ASP A 77 -2.30 -3.14 -6.75
CA ASP A 77 -3.30 -3.68 -5.84
C ASP A 77 -2.67 -4.68 -4.89
N ILE A 78 -3.05 -4.59 -3.61
CA ILE A 78 -2.55 -5.47 -2.56
C ILE A 78 -3.73 -5.90 -1.69
N ALA A 79 -3.89 -7.21 -1.54
CA ALA A 79 -4.75 -7.84 -0.54
C ALA A 79 -3.84 -8.46 0.54
N LEU A 80 -4.09 -8.12 1.80
CA LEU A 80 -3.34 -8.65 2.93
C LEU A 80 -4.21 -9.65 3.69
N TRP A 81 -3.69 -10.84 3.93
CA TRP A 81 -4.37 -11.92 4.63
C TRP A 81 -3.57 -12.32 5.87
N HIS A 82 -4.27 -12.74 6.92
CA HIS A 82 -3.67 -13.36 8.10
C HIS A 82 -4.54 -14.55 8.51
N ASP A 83 -3.95 -15.75 8.60
CA ASP A 83 -4.69 -17.00 8.88
C ASP A 83 -5.93 -17.17 7.96
N ASP A 84 -5.77 -16.87 6.67
CA ASP A 84 -6.84 -16.89 5.65
C ASP A 84 -8.00 -15.89 5.85
N GLN A 85 -7.94 -15.04 6.87
CA GLN A 85 -8.84 -13.90 7.04
C GLN A 85 -8.26 -12.65 6.34
N LEU A 86 -9.09 -11.97 5.55
CA LEU A 86 -8.69 -10.73 4.89
C LEU A 86 -8.49 -9.63 5.94
N ALA A 87 -7.26 -9.16 6.08
CA ALA A 87 -6.82 -8.14 7.04
C ALA A 87 -6.93 -6.72 6.48
N GLY A 88 -6.90 -6.55 5.15
CA GLY A 88 -7.03 -5.25 4.51
C GLY A 88 -7.02 -5.34 2.99
N MET A 89 -7.17 -4.19 2.34
CA MET A 89 -6.89 -4.01 0.91
C MET A 89 -6.32 -2.61 0.61
N CYS A 90 -5.54 -2.51 -0.46
CA CYS A 90 -4.96 -1.27 -0.96
C CYS A 90 -5.01 -1.20 -2.50
N TRP A 91 -5.43 -0.05 -3.03
CA TRP A 91 -5.38 0.29 -4.45
C TRP A 91 -4.65 1.61 -4.64
N ALA A 92 -3.51 1.55 -5.34
CA ALA A 92 -2.67 2.70 -5.65
C ALA A 92 -2.45 2.82 -7.15
N SER A 93 -2.49 4.03 -7.70
CA SER A 93 -2.29 4.25 -9.13
C SER A 93 -1.56 5.56 -9.38
N PRO A 94 -0.57 5.58 -10.30
CA PRO A 94 -0.01 6.84 -10.78
C PRO A 94 -1.03 7.62 -11.62
N GLN A 95 -2.12 6.98 -12.05
CA GLN A 95 -3.06 7.52 -13.03
C GLN A 95 -2.28 8.03 -14.26
N ALA A 96 -2.44 9.30 -14.65
CA ALA A 96 -1.68 9.94 -15.72
C ALA A 96 -0.38 10.61 -15.25
N SER A 97 -0.03 10.53 -13.95
CA SER A 97 1.15 11.21 -13.42
C SER A 97 2.45 10.52 -13.79
N LYS A 98 3.47 11.35 -14.03
CA LYS A 98 4.87 10.95 -14.20
C LYS A 98 5.70 11.12 -12.93
N GLU A 99 5.15 11.76 -11.90
CA GLU A 99 5.89 12.17 -10.70
C GLU A 99 5.38 11.49 -9.43
N LYS A 100 4.11 11.09 -9.38
CA LYS A 100 3.49 10.57 -8.15
C LYS A 100 2.65 9.32 -8.37
N ILE A 101 2.63 8.46 -7.36
CA ILE A 101 1.60 7.44 -7.18
C ILE A 101 0.59 7.92 -6.14
N MET A 102 -0.69 7.71 -6.39
CA MET A 102 -1.75 8.04 -5.43
C MET A 102 -2.28 6.76 -4.81
N VAL A 103 -2.26 6.67 -3.48
CA VAL A 103 -3.06 5.71 -2.71
C VAL A 103 -4.49 6.19 -2.78
N LEU A 104 -5.30 5.51 -3.59
CA LEU A 104 -6.69 5.88 -3.84
C LEU A 104 -7.59 5.24 -2.79
N TYR A 105 -7.41 3.93 -2.54
CA TYR A 105 -8.12 3.20 -1.50
C TYR A 105 -7.13 2.48 -0.59
N LEU A 106 -7.35 2.59 0.72
CA LEU A 106 -6.63 1.86 1.74
C LEU A 106 -7.61 1.60 2.87
N GLN A 107 -7.94 0.34 3.09
CA GLN A 107 -8.86 -0.08 4.14
C GLN A 107 -8.30 -1.29 4.88
N ARG A 108 -8.42 -1.27 6.21
CA ARG A 108 -8.17 -2.44 7.05
C ARG A 108 -9.49 -3.11 7.39
N ASN A 109 -9.45 -4.40 7.71
CA ASN A 109 -10.57 -5.06 8.36
C ASN A 109 -10.92 -4.30 9.65
N PRO A 110 -12.19 -3.93 9.87
CA PRO A 110 -12.60 -3.14 11.02
C PRO A 110 -12.39 -3.88 12.35
N ASP A 111 -12.42 -5.22 12.33
CA ASP A 111 -12.21 -6.07 13.51
C ASP A 111 -10.91 -5.73 14.24
N SER A 112 -11.05 -5.19 15.45
CA SER A 112 -9.94 -4.77 16.29
C SER A 112 -9.23 -5.92 17.00
N THR A 113 -9.77 -7.14 16.94
CA THR A 113 -9.17 -8.33 17.56
C THR A 113 -8.08 -8.95 16.68
N LEU A 114 -8.02 -8.56 15.40
CA LEU A 114 -7.05 -9.11 14.47
C LEU A 114 -5.60 -8.72 14.86
N PRO A 115 -4.66 -9.68 14.85
CA PRO A 115 -3.24 -9.43 15.12
C PRO A 115 -2.58 -8.41 14.19
N THR A 116 -3.14 -8.22 12.99
CA THR A 116 -2.68 -7.26 11.98
C THR A 116 -3.02 -5.81 12.32
N ARG A 117 -3.81 -5.55 13.36
CA ARG A 117 -4.17 -4.20 13.80
C ARG A 117 -2.90 -3.36 14.04
N GLY A 118 -2.86 -2.17 13.44
CA GLY A 118 -1.72 -1.26 13.52
C GLY A 118 -0.60 -1.53 12.51
N TYR A 119 -0.60 -2.70 11.86
CA TYR A 119 0.41 -3.07 10.85
C TYR A 119 -0.08 -2.89 9.41
N VAL A 120 -1.40 -2.99 9.16
CA VAL A 120 -1.97 -2.97 7.79
C VAL A 120 -1.55 -1.74 6.98
N ALA A 121 -1.77 -0.52 7.48
CA ALA A 121 -1.46 0.69 6.73
C ALA A 121 0.06 0.87 6.51
N PRO A 122 0.94 0.76 7.53
CA PRO A 122 2.39 0.83 7.31
C PRO A 122 2.92 -0.19 6.29
N LEU A 123 2.40 -1.43 6.32
CA LEU A 123 2.79 -2.48 5.38
C LEU A 123 2.40 -2.11 3.94
N TYR A 124 1.17 -1.63 3.72
CA TYR A 124 0.77 -1.17 2.39
C TYR A 124 1.58 0.01 1.88
N LEU A 125 1.84 0.99 2.75
CA LEU A 125 2.60 2.18 2.36
C LEU A 125 4.05 1.81 2.02
N SER A 126 4.64 0.80 2.66
CA SER A 126 5.94 0.26 2.25
C SER A 126 5.90 -0.31 0.83
N GLY A 127 4.95 -1.21 0.54
CA GLY A 127 4.80 -1.78 -0.81
C GLY A 127 4.59 -0.70 -1.88
N VAL A 128 3.76 0.31 -1.59
CA VAL A 128 3.51 1.43 -2.49
C VAL A 128 4.76 2.30 -2.68
N ARG A 129 5.53 2.59 -1.63
CA ARG A 129 6.81 3.32 -1.73
C ARG A 129 7.80 2.58 -2.61
N TYR A 130 7.97 1.27 -2.37
CA TYR A 130 8.90 0.44 -3.14
C TYR A 130 8.50 0.36 -4.61
N TYR A 131 7.21 0.17 -4.88
CA TYR A 131 6.68 0.19 -6.25
C TYR A 131 6.89 1.55 -6.93
N ALA A 132 6.66 2.65 -6.22
CA ALA A 132 6.86 3.99 -6.73
C ALA A 132 8.33 4.25 -7.09
N LEU A 133 9.27 3.78 -6.27
CA LEU A 133 10.71 3.84 -6.54
C LEU A 133 11.07 3.07 -7.81
N MET A 134 10.57 1.83 -7.97
CA MET A 134 10.82 1.03 -9.18
C MET A 134 10.23 1.67 -10.44
N LEU A 135 9.12 2.40 -10.30
CA LEU A 135 8.52 3.18 -11.39
C LEU A 135 9.22 4.52 -11.67
N GLY A 136 10.25 4.89 -10.91
CA GLY A 136 10.95 6.18 -11.03
C GLY A 136 10.12 7.38 -10.60
N LEU A 137 9.13 7.18 -9.73
CA LEU A 137 8.29 8.26 -9.20
C LEU A 137 8.97 8.92 -7.99
N GLN A 138 8.58 10.16 -7.70
CA GLN A 138 9.15 10.97 -6.63
C GLN A 138 8.27 11.01 -5.38
N TRP A 139 6.96 10.84 -5.55
CA TRP A 139 6.00 11.03 -4.47
C TRP A 139 5.03 9.86 -4.32
N VAL A 140 4.73 9.52 -3.08
CA VAL A 140 3.52 8.77 -2.71
C VAL A 140 2.53 9.77 -2.12
N VAL A 141 1.31 9.79 -2.62
CA VAL A 141 0.26 10.74 -2.16
C VAL A 141 -0.93 9.98 -1.66
N ILE A 142 -1.45 10.34 -0.48
CA ILE A 142 -2.74 9.84 -0.01
C ILE A 142 -3.84 10.72 -0.58
N ARG A 143 -4.74 10.14 -1.37
CA ARG A 143 -5.87 10.87 -1.94
C ARG A 143 -7.02 10.90 -0.95
N ASP A 144 -7.53 12.10 -0.70
CA ASP A 144 -8.73 12.36 0.12
C ASP A 144 -8.75 11.54 1.44
N PRO A 145 -7.68 11.63 2.28
CA PRO A 145 -7.61 10.86 3.51
C PRO A 145 -8.77 11.22 4.44
N LEU A 146 -9.34 10.21 5.09
CA LEU A 146 -10.28 10.43 6.19
C LEU A 146 -9.61 11.30 7.26
N PRO A 147 -10.29 12.34 7.80
CA PRO A 147 -9.69 13.27 8.77
C PRO A 147 -9.02 12.56 9.95
N GLN A 148 -9.65 11.50 10.47
CA GLN A 148 -9.14 10.68 11.57
C GLN A 148 -7.89 9.86 11.23
N ALA A 149 -7.65 9.57 9.95
CA ALA A 149 -6.47 8.82 9.49
C ALA A 149 -5.26 9.71 9.22
N ARG A 150 -5.46 11.03 9.12
CA ARG A 150 -4.40 11.97 8.73
C ARG A 150 -3.20 11.93 9.68
N ALA A 151 -3.45 11.94 10.99
CA ALA A 151 -2.40 11.89 12.00
C ALA A 151 -1.54 10.62 11.89
N ALA A 152 -2.16 9.48 11.53
CA ALA A 152 -1.43 8.24 11.33
C ALA A 152 -0.48 8.32 10.12
N TYR A 153 -0.90 8.94 9.01
CA TYR A 153 -0.03 9.16 7.86
C TYR A 153 1.10 10.14 8.17
N GLU A 154 0.83 11.20 8.94
CA GLU A 154 1.85 12.17 9.35
C GLU A 154 2.94 11.52 10.23
N LEU A 155 2.54 10.64 11.16
CA LEU A 155 3.47 9.81 11.94
C LEU A 155 4.30 8.85 11.07
N ASP A 156 3.73 8.40 9.95
CA ASP A 156 4.42 7.56 8.95
C ASP A 156 5.26 8.40 7.96
N GLY A 157 5.48 9.69 8.23
CA GLY A 157 6.37 10.57 7.47
C GLY A 157 5.72 11.30 6.30
N PHE A 158 4.40 11.23 6.13
CA PHE A 158 3.69 12.06 5.17
C PHE A 158 3.58 13.50 5.68
N ARG A 159 3.54 14.46 4.75
CA ARG A 159 3.36 15.88 5.07
C ARG A 159 2.52 16.56 4.02
N GLN A 160 1.81 17.61 4.40
CA GLN A 160 1.10 18.45 3.44
C GLN A 160 2.12 19.22 2.58
N VAL A 161 2.17 18.90 1.28
CA VAL A 161 3.00 19.59 0.29
C VAL A 161 2.11 20.43 -0.62
N LYS A 162 2.40 21.73 -0.72
CA LYS A 162 1.63 22.68 -1.55
C LYS A 162 1.63 22.21 -3.00
N GLY A 163 0.44 22.10 -3.60
CA GLY A 163 0.27 21.64 -4.99
C GLY A 163 0.35 20.12 -5.21
N ILE A 164 0.78 19.34 -4.22
CA ILE A 164 0.93 17.87 -4.35
C ILE A 164 -0.14 17.13 -3.54
N GLY A 165 -0.40 17.56 -2.30
CA GLY A 165 -1.32 16.90 -1.36
C GLY A 165 -0.62 16.41 -0.09
N LEU A 166 -1.26 15.49 0.64
CA LEU A 166 -0.61 14.77 1.74
C LEU A 166 0.34 13.74 1.13
N ALA A 167 1.65 14.00 1.19
CA ALA A 167 2.64 13.32 0.39
C ALA A 167 3.85 12.86 1.19
N TYR A 168 4.41 11.72 0.79
CA TYR A 168 5.70 11.21 1.20
C TYR A 168 6.71 11.42 0.07
N ASP A 169 7.85 11.99 0.42
CA ASP A 169 8.95 12.33 -0.49
C ASP A 169 9.93 11.14 -0.58
N LEU A 170 9.96 10.46 -1.71
CA LEU A 170 10.80 9.27 -1.88
C LEU A 170 12.29 9.61 -1.91
N ALA A 171 12.66 10.85 -2.28
CA ALA A 171 14.06 11.28 -2.25
C ALA A 171 14.59 11.40 -0.80
N ARG A 172 13.71 11.64 0.18
CA ARG A 172 14.08 11.70 1.60
C ARG A 172 14.30 10.33 2.24
N GLY A 173 13.66 9.29 1.71
CA GLY A 173 13.89 7.90 2.15
C GLY A 173 15.30 7.39 1.83
N TYR A 174 15.93 7.91 0.77
CA TYR A 174 17.32 7.56 0.40
C TYR A 174 18.37 8.18 1.34
N ALA A 175 18.08 9.35 1.91
CA ALA A 175 18.99 10.02 2.84
C ALA A 175 19.02 9.37 4.23
N SER A 176 17.94 8.70 4.65
CA SER A 176 17.80 8.13 6.00
C SER A 176 18.40 6.73 6.17
N HIS A 177 18.66 6.00 5.09
CA HIS A 177 19.41 4.73 5.16
C HIS A 177 20.92 4.88 4.98
N THR A 178 21.43 6.10 4.72
CA THR A 178 22.88 6.33 4.54
C THR A 178 23.53 7.06 5.73
N LEU A 179 22.76 7.61 6.68
CA LEU A 179 23.31 8.31 7.84
C LEU A 179 22.38 8.15 9.04
N GLU A 180 22.52 7.04 9.77
CA GLU A 180 22.39 7.01 11.23
C GLU A 180 22.84 5.63 11.73
N GLY A 181 24.16 5.47 11.80
CA GLY A 181 24.76 4.59 12.77
C GLY A 181 24.32 5.04 14.16
N PHE A 182 23.79 4.09 14.92
CA PHE A 182 23.61 4.06 16.36
C PHE A 182 24.08 5.31 17.14
N PRO A 183 23.19 6.05 17.82
CA PRO A 183 23.65 6.88 18.92
C PRO A 183 24.15 5.93 20.01
N ASN A 184 25.45 6.02 20.30
CA ASN A 184 26.06 5.46 21.50
C ASN A 184 25.27 5.97 22.72
N GLY A 185 24.50 5.08 23.32
CA GLY A 185 23.88 5.30 24.63
C GLY A 185 24.87 4.88 25.72
N GLN A 186 25.09 5.80 26.64
CA GLN A 186 25.81 5.66 27.90
C GLN A 186 25.23 4.57 28.80
#